data_AF-A0A3D2J0J0-F1
#
_entry.id   AF-A0A3D2J0J0-F1
#
_cell.length_a   1.000
_cell.length_b   1.000
_cell.length_c   1.000
_cell.angle_alpha   90.00
_cell.angle_beta   90.00
_cell.angle_gamma   90.00
#
_symmetry.space_group_name_H-M   'P 1'
#
loop_
_entity.id
_entity.type
_entity.pdbx_description
1 polymer ?
#
loop_
_entity_poly.entity_id
_entity_poly.type
_entity_poly.pdbx_seq_one_letter_code
_entity_poly.pdbx_strand_id
1 'polypeptide(L)'
;MEDDRIETTRNRVFVQELAFGKDSPIAMTTNNNYVYRVTGMDQVEDIIISGYARSKDKVKGGHNNELFWTRGGDKLFYYNKRPVLEAPYTKVQDGQMGAISLEDLTAIWIFNEKENKYVNCIEYYRSLREELLSSKGRSR
;
A
#
# COMPACT_ATOMS: atom_id res chain seq x y z
N MET A 1 -7.60 22.86 -5.76
CA MET A 1 -8.43 22.01 -4.91
C MET A 1 -7.48 21.19 -4.07
N GLU A 2 -7.72 21.15 -2.77
CA GLU A 2 -7.19 20.10 -1.90
C GLU A 2 -7.39 18.76 -2.59
N ASP A 3 -6.39 17.88 -2.53
CA ASP A 3 -6.30 16.69 -3.38
C ASP A 3 -7.52 15.78 -3.18
N ASP A 4 -8.52 15.96 -4.04
CA ASP A 4 -9.87 15.36 -3.95
C ASP A 4 -9.83 13.84 -3.87
N ARG A 5 -8.74 13.22 -4.33
CA ARG A 5 -8.49 11.79 -4.23
C ARG A 5 -8.38 11.30 -2.79
N ILE A 6 -8.03 12.16 -1.83
CA ILE A 6 -8.03 11.78 -0.42
C ILE A 6 -9.45 11.42 0.02
N GLU A 7 -10.46 12.13 -0.46
CA GLU A 7 -11.87 11.86 -0.12
C GLU A 7 -12.52 10.88 -1.10
N THR A 8 -12.16 10.97 -2.38
CA THR A 8 -12.86 10.29 -3.48
C THR A 8 -12.27 8.93 -3.86
N THR A 9 -11.10 8.54 -3.32
CA THR A 9 -10.56 7.20 -3.55
C THR A 9 -11.55 6.16 -3.04
N ARG A 10 -11.99 5.25 -3.90
CA ARG A 10 -12.79 4.08 -3.57
C ARG A 10 -11.89 2.86 -3.44
N ASN A 11 -11.87 2.25 -2.27
CA ASN A 11 -11.14 1.01 -2.03
C ASN A 11 -11.97 -0.17 -2.53
N ARG A 12 -11.35 -1.04 -3.33
CA ARG A 12 -11.93 -2.30 -3.79
C ARG A 12 -11.15 -3.46 -3.18
N VAL A 13 -11.80 -4.33 -2.42
CA VAL A 13 -11.13 -5.44 -1.72
C VAL A 13 -11.60 -6.76 -2.31
N PHE A 14 -10.70 -7.48 -2.96
CA PHE A 14 -10.97 -8.82 -3.46
C PHE A 14 -10.65 -9.86 -2.38
N VAL A 15 -11.57 -10.80 -2.18
CA VAL A 15 -11.31 -12.02 -1.41
C VAL A 15 -11.01 -13.13 -2.41
N GLN A 16 -9.86 -13.77 -2.27
CA GLN A 16 -9.50 -14.90 -3.14
C GLN A 16 -9.70 -16.21 -2.40
N GLU A 17 -10.51 -17.09 -3.00
CA GLU A 17 -10.71 -18.47 -2.54
C GLU A 17 -9.70 -19.45 -3.16
N LEU A 18 -8.96 -19.00 -4.19
CA LEU A 18 -7.93 -19.74 -4.92
C LEU A 18 -6.54 -19.22 -4.59
N ALA A 19 -5.54 -20.11 -4.63
CA ALA A 19 -4.16 -19.73 -4.36
C ALA A 19 -3.61 -18.79 -5.44
N PHE A 20 -2.88 -17.77 -5.00
CA PHE A 20 -2.30 -16.75 -5.87
C PHE A 20 -0.79 -16.71 -5.67
N GLY A 21 -0.06 -17.03 -6.73
CA GLY A 21 1.38 -17.26 -6.67
C GLY A 21 1.74 -18.68 -6.24
N LYS A 22 3.02 -18.88 -5.88
CA LYS A 22 3.54 -20.13 -5.35
C LYS A 22 4.18 -19.86 -4.00
N ASP A 23 3.98 -20.78 -3.06
CA ASP A 23 4.74 -20.81 -1.82
C ASP A 23 6.22 -21.06 -2.16
N SER A 24 7.09 -20.17 -1.68
CA SER A 24 8.53 -20.25 -1.92
C SER A 24 9.29 -19.47 -0.85
N PRO A 25 10.57 -19.79 -0.58
CA PRO A 25 11.35 -19.12 0.47
C PRO A 25 11.50 -17.60 0.31
N ILE A 26 11.28 -17.09 -0.91
CA ILE A 26 11.43 -15.68 -1.26
C ILE A 26 10.08 -14.95 -1.36
N ALA A 27 8.98 -15.68 -1.24
CA ALA A 27 7.66 -15.10 -1.31
C ALA A 27 7.28 -14.46 0.01
N MET A 28 6.56 -13.35 -0.07
CA MET A 28 5.87 -12.81 1.09
C MET A 28 4.59 -13.60 1.33
N THR A 29 4.47 -14.21 2.51
CA THR A 29 3.21 -14.78 3.00
C THR A 29 2.30 -13.68 3.51
N THR A 30 1.00 -13.94 3.50
CA THR A 30 -0.01 -12.95 3.91
C THR A 30 -0.92 -13.51 5.00
N ASN A 31 -1.60 -12.64 5.73
CA ASN A 31 -2.48 -13.01 6.83
C ASN A 31 -3.91 -12.47 6.60
N ASN A 32 -4.92 -13.25 6.96
CA ASN A 32 -6.34 -12.96 6.70
C ASN A 32 -6.95 -11.80 7.51
N ASN A 33 -6.23 -11.27 8.49
CA ASN A 33 -6.56 -10.06 9.25
C ASN A 33 -6.20 -8.78 8.50
N TYR A 34 -5.43 -8.87 7.42
CA TYR A 34 -4.93 -7.74 6.65
C TYR A 34 -5.38 -7.80 5.18
N VAL A 35 -5.29 -6.65 4.54
CA VAL A 35 -5.38 -6.52 3.09
C VAL A 35 -4.04 -6.06 2.54
N TYR A 36 -3.78 -6.45 1.30
CA TYR A 36 -2.51 -6.27 0.64
C TYR A 36 -2.68 -5.64 -0.73
N ARG A 37 -1.71 -4.83 -1.14
CA ARG A 37 -1.67 -4.25 -2.49
C ARG A 37 -0.25 -4.24 -3.01
N VAL A 38 0.00 -4.99 -4.08
CA VAL A 38 1.20 -4.84 -4.89
C VAL A 38 1.18 -3.47 -5.56
N THR A 39 2.28 -2.73 -5.44
CA THR A 39 2.39 -1.38 -5.95
C THR A 39 3.76 -1.12 -6.58
N GLY A 40 4.03 0.12 -7.01
CA GLY A 40 5.34 0.58 -7.47
C GLY A 40 5.94 1.60 -6.51
N MET A 41 7.24 1.91 -6.68
CA MET A 41 7.92 2.93 -5.89
C MET A 41 7.31 4.32 -6.08
N ASP A 42 6.75 4.59 -7.26
CA ASP A 42 5.99 5.81 -7.57
C ASP A 42 4.82 6.03 -6.58
N GLN A 43 4.10 4.97 -6.22
CA GLN A 43 3.04 5.06 -5.21
C GLN A 43 3.60 5.24 -3.80
N VAL A 44 4.74 4.61 -3.49
CA VAL A 44 5.40 4.76 -2.18
C VAL A 44 5.86 6.21 -2.00
N GLU A 45 6.44 6.82 -3.03
CA GLU A 45 6.80 8.24 -3.07
C GLU A 45 5.58 9.15 -2.89
N ASP A 46 4.47 8.88 -3.59
CA ASP A 46 3.22 9.64 -3.41
C ASP A 46 2.68 9.53 -1.98
N ILE A 47 2.77 8.36 -1.34
CA ILE A 47 2.37 8.17 0.07
C ILE A 47 3.25 9.00 1.00
N ILE A 48 4.57 9.04 0.79
CA ILE A 48 5.48 9.82 1.62
C ILE A 48 5.17 11.32 1.50
N ILE A 49 4.92 11.80 0.27
CA ILE A 49 4.65 13.22 -0.02
C ILE A 49 3.27 13.63 0.51
N SER A 50 2.24 12.84 0.21
CA SER A 50 0.85 13.18 0.52
C SER A 50 0.41 12.75 1.92
N GLY A 51 1.02 11.70 2.47
CA GLY A 51 0.59 11.00 3.67
C GLY A 51 -0.49 9.94 3.44
N TYR A 52 -0.86 9.63 2.19
CA TYR A 52 -1.99 8.74 1.89
C TYR A 52 -1.74 7.77 0.74
N ALA A 53 -2.21 6.53 0.90
CA ALA A 53 -2.40 5.57 -0.18
C ALA A 53 -3.74 5.86 -0.87
N ARG A 54 -3.65 6.37 -2.09
CA ARG A 54 -4.78 6.92 -2.87
C ARG A 54 -4.70 6.54 -4.32
N SER A 55 -5.82 6.65 -5.04
CA SER A 55 -5.87 6.39 -6.47
C SER A 55 -4.93 7.30 -7.26
N LYS A 56 -4.51 6.85 -8.45
CA LYS A 56 -3.78 7.70 -9.39
C LYS A 56 -4.74 8.71 -10.04
N ASP A 57 -4.25 9.91 -10.36
CA ASP A 57 -5.03 10.98 -11.01
C ASP A 57 -5.68 10.53 -12.33
N LYS A 58 -4.98 9.71 -13.11
CA LYS A 58 -5.46 9.21 -14.41
C LYS A 58 -5.02 7.77 -14.62
N VAL A 59 -6.00 6.89 -14.85
CA VAL A 59 -5.74 5.50 -15.21
C VAL A 59 -6.28 5.24 -16.62
N LYS A 60 -5.49 4.61 -17.50
CA LYS A 60 -6.02 4.12 -18.78
C LYS A 60 -7.06 3.03 -18.48
N GLY A 61 -8.29 3.18 -18.96
CA GLY A 61 -9.34 2.15 -18.86
C GLY A 61 -10.56 2.49 -17.99
N GLY A 62 -10.72 3.72 -17.50
CA GLY A 62 -12.00 4.20 -16.92
C GLY A 62 -12.23 3.88 -15.44
N HIS A 63 -11.34 3.11 -14.79
CA HIS A 63 -11.31 2.92 -13.33
C HIS A 63 -10.68 4.12 -12.62
N ASN A 64 -11.29 5.29 -12.82
CA ASN A 64 -10.86 6.49 -12.13
C ASN A 64 -11.22 6.36 -10.65
N ASN A 65 -10.33 6.84 -9.78
CA ASN A 65 -10.53 6.90 -8.33
C ASN A 65 -10.63 5.54 -7.60
N GLU A 66 -10.23 4.42 -8.20
CA GLU A 66 -10.24 3.11 -7.51
C GLU A 66 -8.86 2.67 -7.04
N LEU A 67 -8.79 2.10 -5.84
CA LEU A 67 -7.60 1.46 -5.27
C LEU A 67 -7.93 0.01 -4.92
N PHE A 68 -7.28 -0.93 -5.60
CA PHE A 68 -7.52 -2.36 -5.46
C PHE A 68 -6.60 -3.00 -4.41
N TRP A 69 -7.19 -3.81 -3.56
CA TRP A 69 -6.57 -4.57 -2.49
C TRP A 69 -7.00 -6.04 -2.58
N THR A 70 -6.22 -6.92 -1.98
CA THR A 70 -6.55 -8.34 -1.84
C THR A 70 -6.50 -8.71 -0.37
N ARG A 71 -7.55 -9.35 0.14
CA ARG A 71 -7.54 -9.91 1.49
C ARG A 71 -6.49 -11.01 1.57
N GLY A 72 -5.65 -10.94 2.60
CA GLY A 72 -4.62 -11.95 2.81
C GLY A 72 -5.16 -13.31 3.23
N GLY A 73 -4.24 -14.26 3.35
CA GLY A 73 -4.50 -15.59 3.86
C GLY A 73 -3.43 -16.58 3.41
N ASP A 74 -3.55 -17.81 3.90
CA ASP A 74 -2.52 -18.85 3.79
C ASP A 74 -2.21 -19.29 2.35
N LYS A 75 -3.00 -18.84 1.38
CA LYS A 75 -2.88 -19.19 -0.04
C LYS A 75 -2.47 -18.02 -0.95
N LEU A 76 -2.25 -16.82 -0.40
CA LEU A 76 -1.83 -15.64 -1.15
C LEU A 76 -0.36 -15.35 -0.89
N PHE A 77 0.43 -15.34 -1.97
CA PHE A 77 1.87 -15.17 -1.97
C PHE A 77 2.31 -14.10 -2.98
N TYR A 78 3.19 -13.18 -2.56
CA TYR A 78 3.77 -12.17 -3.46
C TYR A 78 5.25 -12.42 -3.74
N TYR A 79 5.62 -12.45 -5.03
CA TYR A 79 6.95 -12.91 -5.49
C TYR A 79 7.64 -11.98 -6.50
N ASN A 80 6.99 -10.90 -6.93
CA ASN A 80 7.46 -10.08 -8.05
C ASN A 80 8.48 -8.99 -7.64
N LYS A 81 9.03 -9.07 -6.43
CA LYS A 81 9.95 -8.10 -5.80
C LYS A 81 9.42 -6.66 -5.76
N ARG A 82 8.14 -6.44 -6.06
CA ARG A 82 7.53 -5.11 -6.03
C ARG A 82 7.14 -4.75 -4.61
N PRO A 83 7.11 -3.45 -4.27
CA PRO A 83 6.58 -3.01 -2.99
C PRO A 83 5.17 -3.55 -2.75
N VAL A 84 4.87 -3.94 -1.52
CA VAL A 84 3.53 -4.35 -1.10
C VAL A 84 3.09 -3.51 0.10
N LEU A 85 1.93 -2.88 -0.02
CA LEU A 85 1.28 -2.20 1.09
C LEU A 85 0.46 -3.21 1.89
N GLU A 86 0.45 -3.09 3.21
CA GLU A 86 -0.39 -3.85 4.12
C GLU A 86 -1.19 -2.89 5.02
N ALA A 87 -2.47 -3.18 5.19
CA ALA A 87 -3.34 -2.46 6.12
C ALA A 87 -4.29 -3.44 6.82
N PRO A 88 -4.78 -3.12 8.04
CA PRO A 88 -5.80 -3.93 8.71
C PRO A 88 -7.07 -4.00 7.86
N TYR A 89 -7.68 -5.18 7.75
CA TYR A 89 -8.96 -5.33 7.04
C TYR A 89 -10.09 -4.48 7.66
N THR A 90 -9.99 -4.17 8.96
CA THR A 90 -10.93 -3.27 9.63
C THR A 90 -10.83 -1.81 9.17
N LYS A 91 -9.70 -1.42 8.56
CA LYS A 91 -9.42 -0.07 8.06
C LYS A 91 -9.68 0.09 6.56
N VAL A 92 -9.75 -1.02 5.82
CA VAL A 92 -9.93 -1.06 4.37
C VAL A 92 -10.99 -2.09 4.00
N GLN A 93 -12.21 -1.62 3.71
CA GLN A 93 -13.35 -2.45 3.31
C GLN A 93 -13.71 -2.26 1.83
N ASP A 94 -14.33 -3.26 1.20
CA ASP A 94 -14.78 -3.14 -0.20
C ASP A 94 -15.84 -2.04 -0.33
N GLY A 95 -15.64 -1.13 -1.28
CA GLY A 95 -16.52 0.02 -1.50
C GLY A 95 -16.28 1.20 -0.58
N GLN A 96 -15.37 1.10 0.40
CA GLN A 96 -15.05 2.21 1.31
C GLN A 96 -14.48 3.40 0.54
N MET A 97 -15.08 4.58 0.74
CA MET A 97 -14.56 5.85 0.25
C MET A 97 -13.52 6.41 1.22
N GLY A 98 -12.53 7.11 0.68
CA GLY A 98 -11.42 7.70 1.41
C GLY A 98 -10.10 6.97 1.18
N ALA A 99 -9.03 7.73 0.96
CA ALA A 99 -7.68 7.22 0.91
C ALA A 99 -7.23 6.70 2.29
N ILE A 100 -6.27 5.78 2.29
CA ILE A 100 -5.76 5.17 3.52
C ILE A 100 -4.54 5.96 3.99
N SER A 101 -4.56 6.45 5.23
CA SER A 101 -3.44 7.22 5.77
C SER A 101 -2.20 6.34 5.93
N LEU A 102 -1.00 6.94 5.84
CA LEU A 102 0.26 6.25 6.16
C LEU A 102 0.25 5.70 7.61
N GLU A 103 -0.46 6.35 8.52
CA GLU A 103 -0.60 5.89 9.91
C GLU A 103 -1.48 4.66 10.04
N ASP A 104 -2.46 4.46 9.14
CA ASP A 104 -3.30 3.26 9.12
C ASP A 104 -2.66 2.08 8.39
N LEU A 105 -1.54 2.29 7.67
CA LEU A 105 -0.74 1.19 7.11
C LEU A 105 0.06 0.49 8.22
N THR A 106 0.05 -0.84 8.21
CA THR A 106 0.84 -1.66 9.15
C THR A 106 2.21 -2.03 8.59
N ALA A 107 2.32 -2.09 7.27
CA ALA A 107 3.59 -2.35 6.61
C ALA A 107 3.68 -1.73 5.22
N ILE A 108 4.91 -1.36 4.86
CA ILE A 108 5.34 -1.18 3.47
C ILE A 108 6.48 -2.17 3.25
N TRP A 109 6.15 -3.30 2.64
CA TRP A 109 7.08 -4.39 2.40
C TRP A 109 7.93 -4.11 1.16
N ILE A 110 9.25 -4.03 1.34
CA ILE A 110 10.22 -3.84 0.27
C ILE A 110 11.10 -5.09 0.17
N PHE A 111 11.31 -5.58 -1.05
CA PHE A 111 12.17 -6.74 -1.26
C PHE A 111 13.64 -6.35 -1.11
N ASN A 112 14.34 -6.96 -0.15
CA ASN A 112 15.77 -6.81 0.04
C ASN A 112 16.50 -7.88 -0.79
N GLU A 113 17.16 -7.45 -1.86
CA GLU A 113 17.86 -8.38 -2.76
C GLU A 113 19.07 -9.06 -2.12
N LYS A 114 19.72 -8.43 -1.13
CA LYS A 114 20.88 -9.02 -0.44
C LYS A 114 20.46 -10.17 0.47
N GLU A 115 19.31 -10.01 1.13
CA GLU A 115 18.77 -11.00 2.07
C GLU A 115 17.73 -11.93 1.42
N ASN A 116 17.37 -11.67 0.16
CA ASN A 116 16.42 -12.43 -0.64
C ASN A 116 15.04 -12.60 0.03
N LYS A 117 14.58 -11.54 0.73
CA LYS A 117 13.32 -11.53 1.48
C LYS A 117 12.66 -10.15 1.50
N TYR A 118 11.37 -10.11 1.79
CA TYR A 118 10.67 -8.85 2.08
C TYR A 118 10.97 -8.36 3.48
N VAL A 119 11.19 -7.04 3.60
CA VAL A 119 11.44 -6.34 4.86
C VAL A 119 10.38 -5.26 5.02
N ASN A 120 9.79 -5.15 6.21
CA ASN A 120 8.86 -4.07 6.51
C ASN A 120 9.65 -2.77 6.74
N CYS A 121 9.37 -1.75 5.93
CA CYS A 121 10.02 -0.45 5.95
C CYS A 121 9.09 0.68 6.42
N ILE A 122 7.95 0.38 7.05
CA ILE A 122 6.95 1.39 7.44
C ILE A 122 7.54 2.51 8.31
N GLU A 123 8.30 2.16 9.34
CA GLU A 123 8.90 3.12 10.28
C GLU A 123 9.91 4.05 9.60
N TYR A 124 10.68 3.51 8.64
CA TYR A 124 11.59 4.31 7.83
C TYR A 124 10.82 5.38 7.02
N TYR A 125 9.71 4.99 6.38
CA TYR A 125 8.93 5.92 5.57
C TYR A 125 8.13 6.94 6.40
N ARG A 126 7.70 6.58 7.61
CA ARG A 126 7.14 7.53 8.59
C ARG A 126 8.16 8.59 8.97
N SER A 127 9.36 8.18 9.38
CA SER A 127 10.47 9.10 9.71
C SER A 127 10.83 10.02 8.54
N LEU A 128 10.95 9.46 7.32
CA LEU A 128 11.26 10.23 6.13
C LEU A 128 10.20 11.30 5.84
N ARG A 129 8.92 10.98 6.07
CA ARG A 129 7.83 11.93 5.93
C ARG A 129 7.93 13.06 6.96
N GLU A 130 8.20 12.75 8.22
CA GLU A 130 8.36 13.74 9.28
C GLU A 130 9.50 14.73 9.00
N GLU A 131 10.63 14.23 8.48
CA GLU A 131 11.76 15.05 8.03
C GLU A 131 11.37 15.98 6.88
N LEU A 132 10.62 15.48 5.89
CA LEU A 132 10.12 16.27 4.77
C LEU A 132 9.15 17.38 5.21
N LEU A 133 8.30 17.11 6.20
CA LEU A 133 7.41 18.12 6.79
C LEU A 133 8.19 19.16 7.59
N SER A 134 9.18 18.72 8.38
CA SER A 134 10.01 19.58 9.22
C SER A 134 10.90 20.52 8.41
N SER A 135 11.47 20.04 7.31
CA SER A 135 12.31 20.84 6.41
C SER A 135 11.52 21.93 5.66
N LYS A 136 10.29 21.64 5.24
CA LYS A 136 9.39 22.64 4.63
C LYS A 136 8.96 23.73 5.62
N GLY A 137 8.88 23.41 6.92
CA GLY A 137 8.56 24.37 7.98
C GLY A 137 9.69 25.34 8.33
N ARG A 138 10.94 25.06 7.94
CA ARG A 138 12.13 25.90 8.23
C ARG A 138 12.46 26.92 7.13
N SER A 139 11.75 26.91 6.00
CA SER A 139 11.83 27.99 5.00
C SER A 139 10.80 29.09 5.33
N ARG A 140 11.12 29.94 6.32
CA ARG A 140 10.47 31.24 6.54
C ARG A 140 11.48 32.26 6.99
#